data_AF-A0A3N9MPZ5-F1
#
_entry.id   AF-A0A3N9MPZ5-F1
#
_cell.length_a   1.000
_cell.length_b   1.000
_cell.length_c   1.000
_cell.angle_alpha   90.00
_cell.angle_beta   90.00
_cell.angle_gamma   90.00
#
_symmetry.space_group_name_H-M   'P 1'
#
loop_
_entity.id
_entity.type
_entity.pdbx_description
1 polymer ?
#
loop_
_entity_poly.entity_id
_entity_poly.type
_entity_poly.pdbx_seq_one_letter_code
_entity_poly.pdbx_strand_id
1 'polypeptide(L)' 'MANRNIQFTANTGTREFISFHKEMDLEEIKKTIGEEYPNLSEDVINGAILSCFSSIPPPRPRELFMDCLRRRLSF' A
#
# COMPACT_ATOMS: atom_id res chain seq x y z
N MET A 1 -37.05 -11.73 -2.30
CA MET A 1 -35.71 -12.32 -2.55
C MET A 1 -34.98 -11.40 -3.52
N ALA A 2 -34.02 -10.60 -3.05
CA ALA A 2 -33.23 -9.73 -3.91
C ALA A 2 -31.75 -10.07 -3.71
N ASN A 3 -31.21 -10.85 -4.64
CA ASN A 3 -29.78 -11.11 -4.79
C ASN A 3 -29.10 -9.81 -5.20
N ARG A 4 -28.36 -9.17 -4.29
CA ARG A 4 -27.44 -8.08 -4.63
C ARG A 4 -26.06 -8.68 -4.87
N ASN A 5 -25.78 -8.99 -6.13
CA ASN A 5 -24.41 -9.09 -6.64
C ASN A 5 -23.75 -7.73 -6.44
N ILE A 6 -23.01 -7.58 -5.35
CA ILE A 6 -22.10 -6.45 -5.18
C ILE A 6 -20.86 -6.80 -6.00
N GLN A 7 -20.87 -6.37 -7.26
CA GLN A 7 -19.61 -6.20 -7.98
C GLN A 7 -18.79 -5.19 -7.20
N PHE A 8 -17.74 -5.67 -6.53
CA PHE A 8 -16.63 -4.83 -6.10
C PHE A 8 -15.98 -4.28 -7.36
N THR A 9 -16.46 -3.13 -7.83
CA THR A 9 -15.71 -2.31 -8.77
C THR A 9 -14.54 -1.72 -7.98
N ALA A 10 -13.43 -2.47 -7.95
CA ALA A 10 -12.13 -1.93 -7.65
C ALA A 10 -11.84 -0.86 -8.71
N ASN A 11 -12.31 0.36 -8.47
CA ASN A 11 -11.94 1.56 -9.19
C ASN A 11 -10.49 1.89 -8.81
N THR A 12 -9.57 1.01 -9.20
CA THR A 12 -8.14 1.14 -8.96
C THR A 12 -7.55 1.71 -10.22
N GLY A 13 -7.45 3.04 -10.28
CA GLY A 13 -6.55 3.65 -11.25
C GLY A 13 -5.18 3.02 -11.04
N THR A 14 -4.69 2.27 -12.02
CA THR A 14 -3.40 1.60 -12.01
C THR A 14 -2.30 2.66 -12.04
N ARG A 15 -2.09 3.33 -10.89
CA ARG A 15 -0.88 4.13 -10.68
C ARG A 15 0.26 3.14 -10.57
N GLU A 16 0.91 2.91 -11.70
CA GLU A 16 2.09 2.07 -11.82
C GLU A 16 3.24 2.57 -10.93
N PHE A 17 3.20 3.84 -10.52
CA PHE A 17 4.25 4.47 -9.72
C PHE A 17 3.73 5.16 -8.46
N ILE A 18 4.47 5.00 -7.36
CA ILE A 18 4.19 5.64 -6.07
C ILE A 18 4.99 6.93 -5.92
N SER A 19 4.31 8.02 -5.56
CA SER A 19 4.95 9.29 -5.21
C SER A 19 4.84 9.56 -3.72
N PHE A 20 5.98 9.94 -3.10
CA PHE A 20 6.01 10.29 -1.68
C PHE A 20 5.17 11.52 -1.34
N HIS A 21 5.02 12.44 -2.30
CA HIS A 21 4.33 13.72 -2.09
C HIS A 21 2.82 13.64 -2.34
N LYS A 22 2.30 12.48 -2.76
CA LYS A 22 0.87 12.29 -3.00
C LYS A 22 0.27 11.61 -1.78
N GLU A 23 -0.39 12.40 -0.93
CA GLU A 23 -1.06 11.90 0.29
C GLU A 23 -2.01 10.74 -0.01
N MET A 24 -2.76 10.79 -1.13
CA MET A 24 -3.64 9.70 -1.54
C MET A 24 -2.92 8.37 -1.80
N ASP A 25 -1.68 8.39 -2.32
CA ASP A 25 -0.92 7.16 -2.56
C ASP A 25 -0.52 6.53 -1.21
N LEU A 26 -0.16 7.35 -0.21
CA LEU A 26 0.22 6.89 1.12
C LEU A 26 -0.97 6.32 1.89
N GLU A 27 -2.11 6.99 1.86
CA GLU A 27 -3.33 6.50 2.53
C GLU A 27 -3.80 5.17 1.97
N GLU A 28 -3.76 5.00 0.64
CA GLU A 28 -4.13 3.73 0.00
C GLU A 28 -3.17 2.60 0.43
N ILE A 29 -1.86 2.84 0.42
CA ILE A 29 -0.85 1.88 0.85
C ILE A 29 -1.06 1.50 2.32
N LYS A 30 -1.24 2.49 3.21
CA LYS A 30 -1.50 2.26 4.63
C LYS A 30 -2.73 1.40 4.84
N LYS A 31 -3.82 1.69 4.10
CA LYS A 31 -5.05 0.93 4.19
C LYS A 31 -4.84 -0.52 3.75
N THR A 32 -4.23 -0.74 2.58
CA THR A 32 -3.95 -2.10 2.08
C THR A 32 -3.06 -2.88 3.05
N ILE A 33 -1.98 -2.28 3.54
CA ILE A 33 -1.07 -2.95 4.48
C ILE A 33 -1.72 -3.17 5.85
N GLY A 34 -2.54 -2.23 6.34
CA GLY A 34 -3.27 -2.39 7.59
C GLY A 34 -4.31 -3.51 7.53
N GLU A 35 -4.95 -3.70 6.36
CA GLU A 35 -5.83 -4.84 6.10
C GLU A 35 -5.06 -6.17 6.00
N GLU A 36 -3.87 -6.18 5.37
CA GLU A 36 -2.99 -7.36 5.28
C GLU A 36 -2.35 -7.73 6.65
N TYR A 37 -2.03 -6.74 7.49
CA TYR A 37 -1.32 -6.90 8.76
C TYR A 37 -2.05 -6.20 9.93
N PRO A 38 -3.25 -6.66 10.34
CA PRO A 38 -4.09 -5.98 11.32
C PRO A 38 -3.50 -5.92 12.74
N ASN A 39 -2.47 -6.72 13.01
CA ASN A 39 -1.79 -6.77 14.31
C ASN A 39 -0.64 -5.77 14.43
N LEU A 40 -0.27 -5.08 13.34
CA LEU A 40 0.80 -4.10 13.33
C LEU A 40 0.26 -2.70 13.65
N SER A 41 1.01 -1.95 14.45
CA SER A 41 0.66 -0.56 14.71
C SER A 41 0.94 0.31 13.49
N GLU A 42 0.22 1.43 13.37
CA GLU A 42 0.41 2.37 12.28
C GLU A 42 1.86 2.90 12.24
N ASP A 43 2.51 3.06 13.40
CA ASP A 43 3.92 3.48 13.50
C ASP A 43 4.89 2.50 12.81
N VAL A 44 4.65 1.19 12.95
CA VAL A 44 5.47 0.17 12.29
C VAL A 44 5.28 0.24 10.76
N ILE A 45 4.04 0.41 10.31
CA ILE A 45 3.71 0.56 8.89
C ILE A 45 4.35 1.83 8.32
N ASN A 46 4.23 2.96 9.03
CA ASN A 46 4.85 4.24 8.67
C ASN A 46 6.38 4.11 8.57
N GLY A 47 7.01 3.44 9.54
CA GLY A 47 8.44 3.15 9.53
C GLY A 47 8.86 2.35 8.29
N ALA A 48 8.12 1.29 7.96
CA ALA A 48 8.39 0.47 6.77
C ALA A 48 8.24 1.27 5.47
N ILE A 49 7.20 2.11 5.36
CA ILE A 49 6.94 3.00 4.23
C ILE A 49 8.13 3.95 4.01
N LEU A 50 8.52 4.71 5.04
CA LEU A 50 9.64 5.65 4.95
C LEU A 50 10.95 4.95 4.56
N SER A 51 11.16 3.77 5.13
CA SER A 51 12.31 2.94 4.80
C SER A 51 12.27 2.52 3.33
N CYS A 52 11.11 2.14 2.77
CA CYS A 52 11.00 1.69 1.36
C CYS A 52 11.15 2.86 0.39
N PHE A 53 10.69 4.05 0.77
CA PHE A 53 10.92 5.28 0.00
C PHE A 53 12.39 5.66 -0.10
N SER A 54 13.16 5.37 0.95
CA SER A 54 14.60 5.60 0.99
C SER A 54 15.38 4.56 0.20
N SER A 55 14.87 3.31 0.14
CA SER A 55 15.54 2.21 -0.58
C SER A 55 15.25 2.18 -2.08
N ILE A 56 14.08 2.67 -2.52
CA ILE A 56 13.66 2.65 -3.93
C ILE A 56 13.70 4.07 -4.49
N PRO A 57 14.63 4.40 -5.40
CA PRO A 57 14.68 5.72 -6.02
C PRO A 57 13.52 5.92 -7.01
N PRO A 58 13.13 7.18 -7.31
CA PRO A 58 12.17 7.47 -8.38
C PRO A 58 12.70 7.07 -9.77
N PRO A 59 11.84 6.62 -10.71
CA PRO A 59 10.41 6.34 -10.53
C PRO A 59 10.21 5.05 -9.72
N ARG A 60 9.28 5.05 -8.76
CA ARG A 60 9.08 3.93 -7.83
C ARG A 60 7.93 3.04 -8.29
N PRO A 61 8.17 1.86 -8.89
CA PRO A 61 7.10 0.99 -9.34
C PRO A 61 6.29 0.50 -8.13
N ARG A 62 4.97 0.49 -8.25
CA ARG A 62 4.06 0.11 -7.17
C ARG A 62 4.30 -1.31 -6.68
N GLU A 63 4.47 -2.25 -7.60
CA GLU A 63 4.75 -3.65 -7.28
C GLU A 63 6.04 -3.80 -6.46
N LEU A 64 7.14 -3.19 -6.92
CA LEU A 64 8.43 -3.23 -6.23
C LEU A 64 8.35 -2.62 -4.81
N PHE A 65 7.56 -1.55 -4.67
CA PHE A 65 7.36 -0.88 -3.39
C PHE A 65 6.52 -1.74 -2.42
N MET A 66 5.44 -2.35 -2.89
CA MET A 66 4.61 -3.26 -2.10
C MET A 66 5.40 -4.50 -1.68
N ASP A 67 6.25 -5.04 -2.55
CA ASP A 67 7.15 -6.15 -2.22
C ASP A 67 8.17 -5.75 -1.16
N CYS A 68 8.72 -4.54 -1.23
CA CYS A 68 9.59 -3.99 -0.18
C CYS A 68 8.88 -3.93 1.17
N LEU A 69 7.62 -3.47 1.20
CA LEU A 69 6.82 -3.39 2.42
C LEU A 69 6.57 -4.77 3.01
N ARG A 70 6.07 -5.71 2.21
CA ARG A 70 5.81 -7.09 2.66
C ARG A 70 7.05 -7.76 3.22
N ARG A 71 8.21 -7.61 2.56
CA ARG A 71 9.48 -8.15 3.06
C ARG A 71 9.90 -7.54 4.40
N ARG A 72 9.62 -6.26 4.63
CA ARG A 72 9.94 -5.59 5.90
C ARG A 72 8.97 -5.92 7.03
N LEU A 73 7.72 -6.20 6.70
CA LEU A 73 6.66 -6.47 7.67
C LEU A 73 6.50 -7.97 7.98
N SER A 74 7.00 -8.85 7.11
CA SER A 74 6.95 -10.32 7.25
C SER A 74 8.02 -10.90 8.19
N PHE A 75 8.31 -10.22 9.31
CA PHE A 75 9.24 -10.69 10.34
C PHE A 75 8.91 -12.09 10.87
#